data_AF-A0A7R9V3D4-F1
#
_entry.id   AF-A0A7R9V3D4-F1
#
_cell.length_a   1.000
_cell.length_b   1.000
_cell.length_c   1.000
_cell.angle_alpha   90.00
_cell.angle_beta   90.00
_cell.angle_gamma   90.00
#
_symmetry.space_group_name_H-M   'P 1'
#
loop_
_entity.id
_entity.type
_entity.pdbx_description
1 polymer ?
#
loop_
_entity_poly.entity_id
_entity_poly.type
_entity_poly.pdbx_seq_one_letter_code
_entity_poly.pdbx_strand_id
1 'polypeptide(L)'
;MQVQRAGAQAGCYARGSMTPCRVASRALGRRPLPLLVRAGRNGNGSGELYAELVQGRVTSGPDLSVTVNGLTFPNPFVIGSGPPGTNYQVMRKAFEEGWGGVIVKTLSLDSSKVVNVSPRYAKLRDSAGKVFGWENFELISDRPFETMLDEMKRLKQEYPKQVKFHL
;
A
#
# COMPACT_ATOMS: atom_id res chain seq x y z
N MET A 1 -7.08 -25.30 18.01
CA MET A 1 -7.95 -25.36 16.81
C MET A 1 -9.32 -24.81 17.18
N GLN A 2 -9.58 -23.52 16.93
CA GLN A 2 -10.90 -22.93 17.04
C GLN A 2 -11.29 -22.41 15.67
N VAL A 3 -12.29 -23.05 15.08
CA VAL A 3 -12.92 -22.67 13.82
C VAL A 3 -13.89 -21.54 14.15
N GLN A 4 -13.56 -20.30 13.80
CA GLN A 4 -14.56 -19.23 13.75
C GLN A 4 -15.33 -19.37 12.44
N ARG A 5 -16.60 -19.81 12.55
CA ARG A 5 -17.57 -19.79 11.46
C ARG A 5 -17.80 -18.34 11.05
N ALA A 6 -17.66 -18.05 9.76
CA ALA A 6 -18.18 -16.83 9.17
C ALA A 6 -19.72 -16.91 9.21
N GLY A 7 -20.34 -16.03 10.00
CA GLY A 7 -21.78 -15.96 10.15
C GLY A 7 -22.25 -14.51 10.17
N ALA A 8 -23.00 -14.15 9.12
CA ALA A 8 -24.12 -13.21 9.06
C ALA A 8 -23.91 -11.73 9.46
N GLN A 9 -24.38 -10.86 8.57
CA GLN A 9 -24.69 -9.46 8.81
C GLN A 9 -25.55 -9.32 10.08
N ALA A 10 -25.04 -8.60 11.08
CA ALA A 10 -25.83 -8.20 12.23
C ALA A 10 -26.67 -6.96 11.85
N GLY A 11 -27.93 -7.19 11.49
CA GLY A 11 -28.96 -6.14 11.48
C GLY A 11 -29.50 -5.94 12.89
N CYS A 12 -29.51 -4.70 13.38
CA CYS A 12 -30.17 -4.34 14.64
C CYS A 12 -31.69 -4.38 14.46
N TYR A 13 -32.38 -5.28 15.17
CA TYR A 13 -33.84 -5.27 15.28
C TYR A 13 -34.24 -4.63 16.61
N ALA A 14 -34.83 -3.44 16.57
CA ALA A 14 -35.62 -2.89 17.65
C ALA A 14 -37.02 -2.56 17.13
N ARG A 15 -38.03 -2.95 17.91
CA ARG A 15 -39.47 -2.99 17.60
C ARG A 15 -39.99 -1.75 16.84
N GLY A 16 -40.63 -2.00 15.70
CA GLY A 16 -41.79 -1.20 15.25
C GLY A 16 -41.55 0.20 14.67
N SER A 17 -40.59 0.39 13.77
CA SER A 17 -40.67 1.41 12.68
C SER A 17 -39.44 1.30 11.76
N MET A 18 -39.65 1.18 10.45
CA MET A 18 -38.56 1.25 9.46
C MET A 18 -38.17 2.70 9.25
N THR A 19 -37.17 3.18 9.99
CA THR A 19 -36.43 4.38 9.62
C THR A 19 -35.04 3.97 9.12
N PRO A 20 -34.66 4.28 7.87
CA PRO A 20 -33.31 3.96 7.39
C PRO A 20 -32.28 4.73 8.21
N CYS A 21 -31.37 4.02 8.86
CA CYS A 21 -30.25 4.61 9.58
C CYS A 21 -29.29 5.22 8.54
N ARG A 22 -29.31 6.56 8.40
CA ARG A 22 -28.31 7.27 7.59
C ARG A 22 -26.96 7.13 8.28
N VAL A 23 -26.13 6.21 7.79
CA VAL A 23 -24.69 6.23 8.09
C VAL A 23 -24.14 7.51 7.48
N ALA A 24 -23.79 8.48 8.32
CA ALA A 24 -23.10 9.68 7.87
C ALA A 24 -21.76 9.25 7.26
N SER A 25 -21.64 9.26 5.93
CA SER A 25 -20.35 9.17 5.28
C SER A 25 -19.62 10.47 5.58
N ARG A 26 -18.81 10.49 6.65
CA ARG A 26 -17.78 11.52 6.76
C ARG A 26 -16.85 11.31 5.57
N ALA A 27 -16.92 12.21 4.60
CA ALA A 27 -15.84 12.40 3.67
C ALA A 27 -14.60 12.72 4.53
N LEU A 28 -13.75 11.71 4.74
CA LEU A 28 -12.41 11.92 5.24
C LEU A 28 -11.73 12.76 4.17
N GLY A 29 -11.77 14.08 4.34
CA GLY A 29 -10.95 14.99 3.57
C GLY A 29 -9.53 14.46 3.66
N ARG A 30 -8.99 13.99 2.53
CA ARG A 30 -7.63 13.49 2.43
C ARG A 30 -6.70 14.69 2.66
N ARG A 31 -6.37 14.95 3.93
CA ARG A 31 -5.22 15.79 4.24
C ARG A 31 -4.01 15.01 3.76
N PRO A 32 -3.12 15.58 2.92
CA PRO A 32 -1.84 14.95 2.64
C PRO A 32 -1.18 14.72 3.99
N LEU A 33 -1.02 13.46 4.39
CA LEU A 33 -0.26 13.13 5.57
C LEU A 33 1.19 13.26 5.14
N PRO A 34 1.95 14.26 5.62
CA PRO A 34 3.36 14.31 5.32
C PRO A 34 3.98 13.00 5.81
N LEU A 35 4.64 12.29 4.92
CA LEU A 35 5.41 11.10 5.24
C LEU A 35 6.52 11.57 6.20
N LEU A 36 6.32 11.34 7.51
CA LEU A 36 7.24 11.82 8.54
C LEU A 36 8.49 10.94 8.53
N VAL A 37 9.52 11.39 7.83
CA VAL A 37 10.84 10.76 7.85
C VAL A 37 11.64 11.34 9.01
N ARG A 38 11.78 10.58 10.10
CA ARG A 38 12.60 11.00 11.27
C ARG A 38 14.02 10.48 11.09
N ALA A 39 14.97 11.36 10.78
CA ALA A 39 16.38 11.01 10.83
C ALA A 39 16.82 10.91 12.30
N GLY A 40 17.18 9.72 12.78
CA GLY A 40 17.78 9.56 14.11
C GLY A 40 19.19 10.17 14.11
N ARG A 41 19.44 11.18 14.96
CA ARG A 41 20.78 11.73 15.16
C ARG A 41 21.30 11.36 16.55
N ASN A 42 22.47 10.72 16.61
CA ASN A 42 23.33 10.80 17.78
C ASN A 42 23.89 12.24 17.82
N GLY A 43 23.26 13.13 18.59
CA GLY A 43 23.78 14.48 18.85
C GLY A 43 22.70 15.56 18.99
N ASN A 44 22.59 16.08 20.22
CA ASN A 44 22.28 17.44 20.72
C ASN A 44 21.76 18.60 19.82
N GLY A 45 21.10 18.35 18.69
CA GLY A 45 20.41 19.38 17.89
C GLY A 45 18.89 19.43 18.16
N SER A 46 18.39 20.55 18.66
CA SER A 46 16.98 20.81 19.02
C SER A 46 16.03 21.09 17.84
N GLY A 47 16.29 20.53 16.66
CA GLY A 47 15.45 20.74 15.46
C GLY A 47 14.96 19.42 14.90
N GLU A 48 13.65 19.19 14.90
CA GLU A 48 13.08 18.07 14.15
C GLU A 48 13.40 18.28 12.66
N LEU A 49 14.29 17.47 12.11
CA LEU A 49 14.57 17.43 10.67
C LEU A 49 13.42 16.69 10.02
N TYR A 50 12.39 17.42 9.60
CA TYR A 50 11.29 16.91 8.80
C TYR A 50 11.52 17.21 7.32
N ALA A 51 11.13 16.28 6.47
CA ALA A 51 10.96 16.51 5.04
C ALA A 51 9.46 16.52 4.75
N GLU A 52 8.98 17.56 4.07
CA GLU A 52 7.62 17.60 3.55
C GLU A 52 7.62 17.02 2.13
N LEU A 53 6.74 16.05 1.86
CA LEU A 53 6.61 15.43 0.55
C LEU A 53 5.30 15.83 -0.12
N VAL A 54 5.38 16.35 -1.34
CA VAL A 54 4.23 16.54 -2.25
C VAL A 54 4.42 15.64 -3.46
N GLN A 55 3.50 14.69 -3.65
CA GLN A 55 3.58 13.68 -4.73
C GLN A 55 4.93 12.94 -4.75
N GLY A 56 5.49 12.70 -3.56
CA GLY A 56 6.75 11.99 -3.34
C GLY A 56 8.02 12.81 -3.51
N ARG A 57 7.93 14.09 -3.87
CA ARG A 57 9.09 14.99 -3.91
C ARG A 57 9.16 15.85 -2.67
N VAL A 58 10.38 16.06 -2.16
CA VAL A 58 10.64 17.00 -1.06
C VAL A 58 10.34 18.44 -1.50
N THR A 59 9.44 19.12 -0.77
CA THR A 59 9.13 20.55 -0.95
C THR A 59 9.75 21.43 0.12
N SER A 60 10.05 20.85 1.28
CA SER A 60 10.72 21.50 2.41
C SER A 60 11.54 20.46 3.17
N GLY A 61 12.71 20.86 3.67
CA GLY A 61 13.64 19.97 4.37
C GLY A 61 14.76 19.40 3.48
N PRO A 62 15.46 18.34 3.92
CA PRO A 62 16.59 17.76 3.19
C PRO A 62 16.13 17.02 1.92
N ASP A 63 16.90 17.13 0.83
CA ASP A 63 16.65 16.35 -0.39
C ASP A 63 16.79 14.84 -0.09
N LEU A 64 15.79 14.07 -0.50
CA LEU A 64 15.73 12.62 -0.33
C LEU A 64 15.86 11.89 -1.67
N SER A 65 16.10 12.59 -2.78
CA SER A 65 16.24 11.95 -4.10
C SER A 65 17.43 10.98 -4.12
N VAL A 66 17.27 9.86 -4.82
CA VAL A 66 18.32 8.82 -4.94
C VAL A 66 18.39 8.31 -6.37
N THR A 67 19.61 8.01 -6.83
CA THR A 67 19.85 7.34 -8.12
C THR A 67 20.45 5.98 -7.87
N VAL A 68 19.80 4.93 -8.39
CA VAL A 68 20.25 3.54 -8.29
C VAL A 68 20.21 2.93 -9.68
N ASN A 69 21.33 2.39 -10.16
CA ASN A 69 21.46 1.80 -11.50
C ASN A 69 20.91 2.70 -12.64
N GLY A 70 21.17 4.01 -12.57
CA GLY A 70 20.69 4.98 -13.57
C GLY A 70 19.20 5.35 -13.46
N LEU A 71 18.47 4.79 -12.50
CA LEU A 71 17.09 5.16 -12.21
C LEU A 71 17.06 6.18 -11.07
N THR A 72 16.50 7.36 -11.33
CA THR A 72 16.33 8.40 -10.31
C THR A 72 14.93 8.33 -9.70
N PHE A 73 14.89 8.19 -8.38
CA PHE A 73 13.69 8.19 -7.56
C PHE A 73 13.58 9.51 -6.78
N PRO A 74 12.36 10.04 -6.58
CA PRO A 74 12.17 11.31 -5.86
C PRO A 74 12.39 11.17 -4.34
N ASN A 75 12.34 9.94 -3.82
CA ASN A 75 12.68 9.54 -2.45
C ASN A 75 13.02 8.03 -2.44
N PRO A 76 13.65 7.47 -1.39
CA PRO A 76 14.09 6.07 -1.37
C PRO A 76 12.99 5.09 -0.92
N PHE A 77 11.76 5.53 -0.66
CA PHE A 77 10.69 4.68 -0.13
C PHE A 77 9.94 3.98 -1.27
N VAL A 78 10.06 2.66 -1.30
CA VAL A 78 9.51 1.82 -2.36
C VAL A 78 8.60 0.75 -1.77
N ILE A 79 7.43 0.56 -2.38
CA ILE A 79 6.53 -0.54 -2.04
C ILE A 79 7.13 -1.86 -2.54
N GLY A 80 7.32 -2.82 -1.63
CA GLY A 80 7.76 -4.18 -1.97
C GLY A 80 6.72 -4.97 -2.77
N SER A 81 7.19 -5.98 -3.52
CA SER A 81 6.31 -6.89 -4.25
C SER A 81 5.45 -7.68 -3.27
N GLY A 82 4.13 -7.63 -3.44
CA GLY A 82 3.19 -8.22 -2.49
C GLY A 82 1.76 -7.71 -2.71
N PRO A 83 0.88 -7.81 -1.70
CA PRO A 83 -0.51 -7.33 -1.79
C PRO A 83 -0.63 -5.86 -2.22
N PRO A 84 0.25 -4.94 -1.79
CA PRO A 84 0.24 -3.56 -2.26
C PRO A 84 0.60 -3.37 -3.75
N GLY A 85 1.13 -4.39 -4.43
CA GLY A 85 1.48 -4.39 -5.85
C GLY A 85 0.52 -5.21 -6.74
N THR A 86 -0.68 -5.56 -6.24
CA THR A 86 -1.55 -6.56 -6.89
C THR A 86 -2.35 -6.05 -8.08
N ASN A 87 -2.64 -4.75 -8.15
CA ASN A 87 -3.41 -4.16 -9.25
C ASN A 87 -3.18 -2.65 -9.38
N TYR A 88 -3.60 -2.12 -10.53
CA TYR A 88 -3.54 -0.71 -10.86
C TYR A 88 -4.02 0.24 -9.75
N GLN A 89 -5.18 -0.03 -9.15
CA GLN A 89 -5.79 0.92 -8.20
C GLN A 89 -4.95 1.07 -6.93
N VAL A 90 -4.37 -0.04 -6.44
CA VAL A 90 -3.51 -0.01 -5.24
C VAL A 90 -2.17 0.65 -5.56
N MET A 91 -1.57 0.31 -6.70
CA MET A 91 -0.31 0.92 -7.16
C MET A 91 -0.45 2.41 -7.42
N ARG A 92 -1.55 2.84 -8.09
CA ARG A 92 -1.89 4.26 -8.31
C ARG A 92 -1.98 5.00 -6.98
N LYS A 93 -2.68 4.41 -6.01
CA LYS A 93 -2.80 5.01 -4.68
C LYS A 93 -1.44 5.20 -4.01
N ALA A 94 -0.51 4.25 -4.14
CA ALA A 94 0.84 4.45 -3.61
C ALA A 94 1.53 5.69 -4.21
N PHE A 95 1.40 5.92 -5.52
CA PHE A 95 1.94 7.13 -6.13
C PHE A 95 1.19 8.41 -5.71
N GLU A 96 -0.13 8.38 -5.55
CA GLU A 96 -0.93 9.49 -4.99
C GLU A 96 -0.46 9.88 -3.58
N GLU A 97 -0.08 8.90 -2.76
CA GLU A 97 0.42 9.08 -1.39
C GLU A 97 1.92 9.43 -1.34
N GLY A 98 2.59 9.54 -2.50
CA GLY A 98 3.97 10.02 -2.59
C GLY A 98 5.06 8.96 -2.41
N TRP A 99 4.74 7.67 -2.60
CA TRP A 99 5.78 6.64 -2.65
C TRP A 99 6.75 6.90 -3.81
N GLY A 100 8.05 6.71 -3.56
CA GLY A 100 9.10 6.91 -4.56
C GLY A 100 9.07 5.87 -5.68
N GLY A 101 8.55 4.67 -5.39
CA GLY A 101 8.39 3.59 -6.36
C GLY A 101 7.45 2.48 -5.87
N VAL A 102 7.05 1.60 -6.79
CA VAL A 102 6.26 0.39 -6.50
C VAL A 102 6.83 -0.79 -7.27
N ILE A 103 7.03 -1.91 -6.58
CA ILE A 103 7.37 -3.19 -7.20
C ILE A 103 6.07 -3.99 -7.37
N VAL A 104 5.78 -4.36 -8.62
CA VAL A 104 4.58 -5.13 -8.97
C VAL A 104 4.64 -6.51 -8.32
N LYS A 105 3.48 -7.07 -7.95
CA LYS A 105 3.37 -8.46 -7.50
C LYS A 105 4.01 -9.37 -8.55
N THR A 106 4.80 -10.36 -8.11
CA THR A 106 5.41 -11.35 -9.01
C THR A 106 4.39 -11.93 -9.98
N LEU A 107 4.74 -11.96 -11.27
CA LEU A 107 3.86 -12.38 -12.36
C LEU A 107 4.26 -13.74 -12.93
N SER A 108 3.29 -14.43 -13.53
CA SER A 108 3.49 -15.61 -14.35
C SER A 108 2.86 -15.40 -15.73
N LEU A 109 3.45 -16.01 -16.76
CA LEU A 109 2.87 -16.03 -18.11
C LEU A 109 1.52 -16.77 -18.15
N ASP A 110 1.39 -17.81 -17.30
CA ASP A 110 0.18 -18.61 -17.18
C ASP A 110 -0.32 -18.54 -15.73
N SER A 111 -1.19 -17.56 -15.45
CA SER A 111 -1.75 -17.35 -14.11
C SER A 111 -2.81 -18.38 -13.72
N SER A 112 -3.32 -19.18 -14.68
CA SER A 112 -4.35 -20.20 -14.41
C SER A 112 -3.86 -21.32 -13.50
N LYS A 113 -2.53 -21.51 -13.41
CA LYS A 113 -1.88 -22.47 -12.52
C LYS A 113 -1.74 -21.97 -11.08
N VAL A 114 -2.02 -20.69 -10.83
CA VAL A 114 -1.85 -20.07 -9.53
C VAL A 114 -3.20 -20.02 -8.82
N VAL A 115 -3.37 -20.88 -7.82
CA VAL A 115 -4.60 -20.94 -7.02
C VAL A 115 -4.28 -20.55 -5.58
N ASN A 116 -4.63 -19.31 -5.22
CA ASN A 116 -4.54 -18.85 -3.84
C ASN A 116 -5.66 -19.48 -3.00
N VAL A 117 -5.33 -19.94 -1.80
CA VAL A 117 -6.31 -20.44 -0.83
C VAL A 117 -6.58 -19.41 0.27
N SER A 118 -7.59 -19.65 1.12
CA SER A 118 -7.96 -18.75 2.21
C SER A 118 -8.35 -19.54 3.48
N PRO A 119 -8.01 -19.05 4.70
CA PRO A 119 -7.30 -17.81 5.00
C PRO A 119 -5.79 -17.93 4.76
N ARG A 120 -5.12 -16.89 4.25
CA ARG A 120 -3.68 -16.91 3.90
C ARG A 120 -2.80 -15.85 4.56
N TYR A 121 -3.42 -15.01 5.38
CA TYR A 121 -2.75 -13.99 6.17
C TYR A 121 -3.04 -14.20 7.64
N ALA A 122 -2.01 -14.13 8.47
CA ALA A 122 -2.15 -14.17 9.92
C ALA A 122 -1.37 -13.03 10.57
N LYS A 123 -1.89 -12.53 11.69
CA LYS A 123 -1.19 -11.57 12.55
C LYS A 123 -0.36 -12.35 13.57
N LEU A 124 0.91 -12.01 13.68
CA LEU A 124 1.75 -12.44 14.80
C LEU A 124 1.51 -11.51 15.98
N ARG A 125 1.32 -12.08 17.16
CA ARG A 125 1.05 -11.36 18.40
C ARG A 125 2.01 -11.79 19.49
N ASP A 126 2.45 -10.84 20.30
CA ASP A 126 3.22 -11.13 21.51
C ASP A 126 2.31 -11.66 22.63
N SER A 127 2.89 -11.97 23.80
CA SER A 127 2.15 -12.46 24.97
C SER A 127 1.12 -11.48 25.52
N ALA A 128 1.27 -10.18 25.22
CA ALA A 128 0.33 -9.12 25.59
C ALA A 128 -0.74 -8.87 24.51
N GLY A 129 -0.70 -9.61 23.39
CA GLY A 129 -1.66 -9.50 22.29
C GLY A 129 -1.36 -8.40 21.28
N LYS A 130 -0.24 -7.68 21.39
CA LYS A 130 0.16 -6.63 20.44
C LYS A 130 0.66 -7.26 19.15
N VAL A 131 0.23 -6.72 18.01
CA VAL A 131 0.69 -7.16 16.69
C VAL A 131 2.09 -6.63 16.44
N PHE A 132 3.04 -7.52 16.14
CA PHE A 132 4.41 -7.14 15.79
C PHE A 132 4.81 -7.61 14.38
N GLY A 133 4.01 -8.45 13.74
CA GLY A 133 4.33 -9.01 12.44
C GLY A 133 3.13 -9.67 11.76
N TRP A 134 3.38 -10.15 10.56
CA TRP A 134 2.41 -10.83 9.73
C TRP A 134 3.07 -12.05 9.09
N GLU A 135 2.33 -13.14 9.02
CA GLU A 135 2.70 -14.34 8.25
C GLU A 135 1.83 -14.43 7.01
N ASN A 136 2.44 -14.92 5.93
CA ASN A 136 1.81 -15.02 4.63
C ASN A 136 2.25 -16.29 3.91
N PHE A 137 1.28 -16.99 3.30
CA PHE A 137 1.54 -18.06 2.34
C PHE A 137 0.80 -17.83 1.00
N GLU A 138 0.47 -16.58 0.67
CA GLU A 138 0.03 -16.18 -0.66
C GLU A 138 1.11 -16.48 -1.71
N LEU A 139 0.65 -16.94 -2.87
CA LEU A 139 1.49 -17.22 -4.02
C LEU A 139 1.80 -15.93 -4.81
N ILE A 140 2.24 -16.09 -6.06
CA ILE A 140 2.39 -15.01 -7.03
C ILE A 140 1.01 -14.50 -7.50
N SER A 141 0.97 -13.53 -8.43
CA SER A 141 -0.29 -13.01 -8.99
C SER A 141 -1.09 -14.11 -9.68
N ASP A 142 -2.38 -14.20 -9.39
CA ASP A 142 -3.36 -15.01 -10.12
C ASP A 142 -3.99 -14.24 -11.31
N ARG A 143 -3.58 -12.98 -11.51
CA ARG A 143 -4.07 -12.13 -12.60
C ARG A 143 -3.38 -12.44 -13.92
N PRO A 144 -4.12 -12.36 -15.05
CA PRO A 144 -3.53 -12.54 -16.38
C PRO A 144 -2.36 -11.59 -16.64
N PHE A 145 -1.32 -12.10 -17.29
CA PHE A 145 -0.10 -11.35 -17.60
C PHE A 145 -0.37 -10.07 -18.39
N GLU A 146 -1.17 -10.17 -19.46
CA GLU A 146 -1.52 -9.04 -20.33
C GLU A 146 -2.23 -7.92 -19.58
N THR A 147 -3.14 -8.27 -18.66
CA THR A 147 -3.81 -7.27 -17.82
C THR A 147 -2.81 -6.50 -16.96
N MET A 148 -1.87 -7.19 -16.33
CA MET A 148 -0.84 -6.53 -15.53
C MET A 148 0.09 -5.66 -16.39
N LEU A 149 0.41 -6.13 -17.60
CA LEU A 149 1.24 -5.38 -18.55
C LEU A 149 0.57 -4.07 -18.97
N ASP A 150 -0.72 -4.09 -19.29
CA ASP A 150 -1.48 -2.89 -19.65
C ASP A 150 -1.63 -1.92 -18.47
N GLU A 151 -1.82 -2.44 -17.26
CA GLU A 151 -1.84 -1.61 -16.06
C GLU A 151 -0.47 -0.96 -15.77
N MET A 152 0.64 -1.68 -15.99
CA MET A 152 1.99 -1.12 -15.86
C MET A 152 2.26 -0.03 -16.90
N LYS A 153 1.84 -0.23 -18.16
CA LYS A 153 1.93 0.79 -19.22
C LYS A 153 1.14 2.04 -18.83
N ARG A 154 -0.10 1.86 -18.36
CA ARG A 154 -0.95 2.96 -17.90
C ARG A 154 -0.32 3.72 -16.73
N LEU A 155 0.21 3.03 -15.73
CA LEU A 155 0.91 3.67 -14.60
C LEU A 155 2.11 4.48 -15.07
N LYS A 156 2.88 3.96 -16.03
CA LYS A 156 4.03 4.69 -16.59
C LYS A 156 3.62 5.96 -17.34
N GLN A 157 2.46 5.96 -18.00
CA GLN A 157 1.91 7.14 -18.68
C GLN A 157 1.38 8.18 -17.68
N GLU A 158 0.68 7.75 -16.63
CA GLU A 158 0.12 8.66 -15.61
C GLU A 158 1.19 9.18 -14.63
N TYR A 159 2.24 8.40 -14.35
CA TYR A 159 3.29 8.72 -13.36
C TYR A 159 4.73 8.59 -13.95
N PRO A 160 5.07 9.31 -15.03
CA PRO A 160 6.34 9.14 -15.75
C PRO A 160 7.58 9.54 -14.93
N LYS A 161 7.38 10.31 -13.85
CA LYS A 161 8.45 10.76 -12.96
C LYS A 161 8.77 9.74 -11.85
N GLN A 162 7.79 8.91 -11.45
CA GLN A 162 7.92 7.94 -10.37
C GLN A 162 8.10 6.50 -10.88
N VAL A 163 7.51 6.15 -12.03
CA VAL A 163 7.61 4.80 -12.60
C VAL A 163 8.79 4.72 -13.56
N LYS A 164 9.83 3.97 -13.17
CA LYS A 164 11.09 3.83 -13.91
C LYS A 164 11.42 2.36 -14.18
N PHE A 165 10.61 1.67 -15.00
CA PHE A 165 10.94 0.35 -15.54
C PHE A 165 11.04 0.42 -17.07
N HIS A 166 12.03 -0.26 -17.63
CA HIS A 166 12.09 -0.58 -19.06
C HIS A 166 11.49 -1.99 -19.18
N LEU A 167 10.36 -2.10 -19.90
CA LEU A 167 9.75 -3.38 -20.23
C LEU A 167 10.41 -3.92 -21.50
#